data_AF-A0A7W5CIJ8-F1
#
_entry.id   AF-A0A7W5CIJ8-F1
#
_cell.length_a   1.000
_cell.length_b   1.000
_cell.length_c   1.000
_cell.angle_alpha   90.00
_cell.angle_beta   90.00
_cell.angle_gamma   90.00
#
_symmetry.space_group_name_H-M   'P 1'
#
loop_
_entity.id
_entity.type
_entity.pdbx_description
1 polymer ?
#
loop_
_entity_poly.entity_id
_entity_poly.type
_entity_poly.pdbx_seq_one_letter_code
_entity_poly.pdbx_strand_id
1 'polypeptide(L)'
;MIRVDALYRYPVKGFTPEMRDSLVIQEDGRVQGDRALVFRFADALEPSDATFPKSRGLALMTFPTLARVDLAFDDEAKTLRLRVDDIDVTADLSDEGRARLSEAVTAYLRTTSDAKLLDADGILPLGLIGDGVTARFHDRPRGFVSLHGAASVAELGTAVPAPVDDRRFRSNIVVGGTAAWAELEWRDRVRIGDVVFEVQKPIERCAAITANPDTGVRDARLLRVLTTEFGQDEPTLGILLLPADRGGTIRTGDEVTPLA
;
A
#
# COMPACT_ATOMS: atom_id res chain seq x y z
N MET A 1 -6.61 11.22 23.28
CA MET A 1 -7.46 11.58 22.12
C MET A 1 -6.84 10.94 20.91
N ILE A 2 -7.64 10.28 20.08
CA ILE A 2 -7.16 9.56 18.90
C ILE A 2 -7.03 10.56 17.75
N ARG A 3 -5.92 10.50 17.01
CA ARG A 3 -5.64 11.44 15.90
C ARG A 3 -4.98 10.72 14.74
N VAL A 4 -5.05 11.32 13.55
CA VAL A 4 -4.28 10.89 12.39
C VAL A 4 -2.82 11.29 12.57
N ASP A 5 -1.93 10.31 12.72
CA ASP A 5 -0.48 10.54 12.87
C ASP A 5 0.22 10.65 11.51
N ALA A 6 -0.23 9.85 10.53
CA ALA A 6 0.32 9.86 9.19
C ALA A 6 -0.71 9.42 8.14
N LEU A 7 -0.54 9.94 6.92
CA LEU A 7 -1.32 9.56 5.75
C LEU A 7 -0.41 9.12 4.61
N TYR A 8 -0.80 8.04 3.95
CA TYR A 8 -0.04 7.45 2.85
C TYR A 8 -0.91 7.22 1.62
N ARG A 9 -0.33 7.51 0.45
CA ARG A 9 -0.87 7.13 -0.86
C ARG A 9 0.12 6.19 -1.56
N TYR A 10 -0.38 5.17 -2.24
CA TYR A 10 0.41 4.20 -3.00
C TYR A 10 0.06 4.28 -4.49
N PRO A 11 0.55 5.29 -5.23
CA PRO A 11 0.10 5.53 -6.60
C PRO A 11 0.37 4.34 -7.54
N VAL A 12 1.45 3.59 -7.31
CA VAL A 12 1.75 2.34 -8.00
C VAL A 12 1.53 1.13 -7.07
N LYS A 13 0.67 0.20 -7.49
CA LYS A 13 0.44 -1.06 -6.77
C LYS A 13 1.77 -1.83 -6.65
N GLY A 14 2.11 -2.23 -5.42
CA GLY A 14 3.30 -3.05 -5.15
C GLY A 14 4.57 -2.25 -4.86
N PHE A 15 4.50 -0.92 -4.81
CA PHE A 15 5.64 -0.02 -4.55
C PHE A 15 5.44 0.82 -3.29
N THR A 16 6.46 1.56 -2.89
CA THR A 16 6.50 2.42 -1.69
C THR A 16 5.36 3.45 -1.65
N PRO A 17 5.01 3.94 -0.45
CA PRO A 17 4.08 5.04 -0.31
C PRO A 17 4.73 6.39 -0.61
N GLU A 18 3.88 7.35 -0.92
CA GLU A 18 4.10 8.77 -0.70
C GLU A 18 3.45 9.17 0.62
N MET A 19 4.18 9.86 1.49
CA MET A 19 3.60 10.52 2.65
C MET A 19 2.83 11.77 2.18
N ARG A 20 1.65 11.99 2.73
CA ARG A 20 0.77 13.11 2.37
C ARG A 20 0.31 13.84 3.64
N ASP A 21 0.10 15.14 3.53
CA ASP A 21 -0.56 15.92 4.59
C ASP A 21 -2.09 15.76 4.56
N SER A 22 -2.62 15.30 3.43
CA SER A 22 -4.04 15.08 3.22
C SER A 22 -4.33 14.01 2.18
N LEU A 23 -5.44 13.29 2.34
CA LEU A 23 -5.99 12.38 1.34
C LEU A 23 -7.41 12.79 0.96
N VAL A 24 -7.70 12.73 -0.34
CA VAL A 24 -9.07 12.87 -0.85
C VAL A 24 -9.68 11.48 -0.95
N ILE A 25 -10.69 11.24 -0.14
CA ILE A 25 -11.50 10.03 -0.10
C ILE A 25 -12.64 10.19 -1.10
N GLN A 26 -12.74 9.30 -2.07
CA GLN A 26 -13.79 9.29 -3.07
C GLN A 26 -15.02 8.56 -2.54
N GLU A 27 -16.20 8.86 -3.11
CA GLU A 27 -17.48 8.23 -2.72
C GLU A 27 -17.46 6.71 -2.90
N ASP A 28 -16.66 6.22 -3.85
CA ASP A 28 -16.48 4.80 -4.10
C ASP A 28 -15.53 4.12 -3.09
N GLY A 29 -15.09 4.82 -2.04
CA GLY A 29 -14.25 4.27 -0.98
C GLY A 29 -12.79 4.04 -1.36
N ARG A 30 -12.29 4.78 -2.34
CA ARG A 30 -10.88 4.81 -2.72
C ARG A 30 -10.25 6.15 -2.40
N VAL A 31 -8.94 6.14 -2.19
CA VAL A 31 -8.14 7.36 -2.09
C VAL A 31 -7.81 7.81 -3.52
N GLN A 32 -8.03 9.08 -3.83
CA GLN A 32 -7.73 9.63 -5.16
C GLN A 32 -6.26 9.39 -5.54
N GLY A 33 -6.05 8.83 -6.72
CA GLY A 33 -4.71 8.50 -7.25
C GLY A 33 -4.02 7.31 -6.57
N ASP A 34 -4.64 6.67 -5.57
CA ASP A 34 -4.09 5.48 -4.94
C ASP A 34 -4.25 4.27 -5.87
N ARG A 35 -3.17 3.49 -6.05
CA ARG A 35 -3.13 2.29 -6.91
C ARG A 35 -3.74 2.54 -8.29
N ALA A 36 -3.47 3.73 -8.86
CA ALA A 36 -3.88 4.13 -10.19
C ALA A 36 -2.96 3.60 -11.30
N LEU A 37 -1.80 3.05 -10.91
CA LEU A 37 -0.80 2.45 -11.77
C LEU A 37 -0.39 1.07 -11.26
N VAL A 38 0.06 0.18 -12.15
CA VAL A 38 0.68 -1.10 -11.81
C VAL A 38 1.66 -1.54 -12.89
N PHE A 39 2.75 -2.21 -12.48
CA PHE A 39 3.62 -2.93 -13.40
C PHE A 39 3.09 -4.36 -13.59
N ARG A 40 2.64 -4.66 -14.81
CA ARG A 40 2.17 -5.99 -15.23
C ARG A 40 3.31 -6.84 -15.78
N PHE A 41 3.11 -8.15 -15.75
CA PHE A 41 3.92 -9.11 -16.51
C PHE A 41 3.54 -9.09 -18.01
N ALA A 42 4.32 -9.74 -18.84
CA ALA A 42 4.11 -9.78 -20.28
C ALA A 42 2.89 -10.62 -20.69
N ASP A 43 2.65 -11.73 -20.00
CA ASP A 43 1.50 -12.61 -20.22
C ASP A 43 0.18 -12.07 -19.63
N ALA A 44 0.27 -11.01 -18.82
CA ALA A 44 -0.88 -10.38 -18.22
C ALA A 44 -1.63 -9.53 -19.26
N LEU A 45 -2.82 -10.02 -19.65
CA LEU A 45 -3.80 -9.23 -20.39
C LEU A 45 -4.15 -7.96 -19.61
N GLU A 46 -4.39 -6.85 -20.33
CA GLU A 46 -4.95 -5.66 -19.70
C GLU A 46 -6.29 -6.01 -19.03
N PRO A 47 -6.47 -5.67 -17.75
CA PRO A 47 -7.70 -6.02 -17.04
C PRO A 47 -8.86 -5.25 -17.67
N SER A 48 -9.89 -5.98 -18.12
CA SER A 48 -11.07 -5.37 -18.73
C SER A 48 -11.88 -4.58 -17.70
N ASP A 49 -11.99 -5.06 -16.44
CA ASP A 49 -12.84 -4.43 -15.43
C ASP A 49 -12.34 -4.62 -13.98
N ALA A 50 -11.99 -3.50 -13.36
CA ALA A 50 -11.91 -3.24 -11.91
C ALA A 50 -10.90 -3.97 -11.01
N THR A 51 -10.23 -5.05 -11.43
CA THR A 51 -9.17 -5.68 -10.59
C THR A 51 -7.96 -6.17 -11.34
N PHE A 52 -6.81 -6.11 -10.68
CA PHE A 52 -5.56 -6.68 -11.16
C PHE A 52 -4.97 -7.62 -10.10
N PRO A 53 -5.05 -8.95 -10.31
CA PRO A 53 -4.53 -9.94 -9.38
C PRO A 53 -3.04 -9.75 -9.11
N LYS A 54 -2.60 -10.01 -7.88
CA LYS A 54 -1.18 -9.92 -7.47
C LYS A 54 -0.28 -10.87 -8.26
N SER A 55 -0.83 -11.94 -8.84
CA SER A 55 -0.10 -12.90 -9.67
C SER A 55 0.20 -12.40 -11.08
N ARG A 56 -0.39 -11.28 -11.52
CA ARG A 56 -0.25 -10.76 -12.89
C ARG A 56 0.73 -9.59 -13.01
N GLY A 57 1.36 -9.20 -11.92
CA GLY A 57 2.35 -8.12 -11.94
C GLY A 57 3.16 -8.03 -10.66
N LEU A 58 3.96 -6.98 -10.58
CA LEU A 58 4.86 -6.76 -9.46
C LEU A 58 4.09 -6.54 -8.15
N ALA A 59 4.49 -7.26 -7.11
CA ALA A 59 3.93 -7.17 -5.77
C ALA A 59 4.99 -7.50 -4.73
N LEU A 60 5.00 -6.77 -3.60
CA LEU A 60 5.98 -6.97 -2.51
C LEU A 60 5.98 -8.37 -1.90
N MET A 61 4.88 -9.11 -2.02
CA MET A 61 4.83 -10.48 -1.54
C MET A 61 5.67 -11.44 -2.38
N THR A 62 6.05 -11.06 -3.61
CA THR A 62 6.88 -11.86 -4.52
C THR A 62 8.22 -11.17 -4.76
N PHE A 63 8.21 -9.84 -4.94
CA PHE A 63 9.38 -8.99 -5.19
C PHE A 63 9.60 -8.03 -4.00
N PRO A 64 10.09 -8.50 -2.85
CA PRO A 64 10.23 -7.67 -1.65
C PRO A 64 11.22 -6.52 -1.80
N THR A 65 12.16 -6.60 -2.75
CA THR A 65 13.17 -5.55 -2.99
C THR A 65 12.57 -4.24 -3.50
N LEU A 66 11.38 -4.30 -4.10
CA LEU A 66 10.60 -3.12 -4.51
C LEU A 66 10.24 -2.20 -3.33
N ALA A 67 10.33 -2.69 -2.09
CA ALA A 67 10.14 -1.87 -0.90
C ALA A 67 11.17 -0.74 -0.79
N ARG A 68 12.32 -0.85 -1.46
CA ARG A 68 13.40 0.16 -1.48
C ARG A 68 13.21 1.24 -2.55
N VAL A 69 12.30 1.04 -3.50
CA VAL A 69 12.14 1.95 -4.65
C VAL A 69 11.35 3.16 -4.21
N ASP A 70 12.03 4.29 -4.00
CA ASP A 70 11.38 5.56 -3.73
C ASP A 70 10.60 6.03 -4.96
N LEU A 71 9.33 6.36 -4.77
CA LEU A 71 8.39 6.58 -5.85
C LEU A 71 7.53 7.79 -5.56
N ALA A 72 7.46 8.70 -6.54
CA ALA A 72 6.60 9.87 -6.49
C ALA A 72 5.83 10.03 -7.80
N PHE A 73 4.54 10.35 -7.73
CA PHE A 73 3.66 10.61 -8.84
C PHE A 73 3.09 12.02 -8.78
N ASP A 74 3.38 12.80 -9.82
CA ASP A 74 2.81 14.13 -10.01
C ASP A 74 1.46 14.00 -10.73
N ASP A 75 0.38 14.31 -10.02
CA ASP A 75 -0.98 14.21 -10.56
C ASP A 75 -1.27 15.24 -11.66
N GLU A 76 -0.62 16.40 -11.65
CA GLU A 76 -0.84 17.49 -12.60
C GLU A 76 -0.04 17.25 -13.87
N ALA A 77 1.26 16.97 -13.72
CA ALA A 77 2.14 16.68 -14.85
C ALA A 77 1.96 15.26 -15.42
N LYS A 78 1.27 14.38 -14.69
CA LYS A 78 1.14 12.94 -15.01
C LYS A 78 2.50 12.27 -15.24
N THR A 79 3.46 12.59 -14.38
CA THR A 79 4.81 12.03 -14.41
C THR A 79 5.08 11.16 -13.19
N LEU A 80 5.70 10.02 -13.42
CA LEU A 80 6.18 9.10 -12.38
C LEU A 80 7.70 9.26 -12.25
N ARG A 81 8.18 9.45 -11.01
CA ARG A 81 9.59 9.38 -10.65
C ARG A 81 9.86 8.10 -9.87
N LEU A 82 10.93 7.40 -10.24
CA LEU A 82 11.47 6.23 -9.56
C LEU A 82 12.92 6.51 -9.18
N ARG A 83 13.26 6.33 -7.91
CA ARG A 83 14.61 6.52 -7.39
C ARG A 83 15.03 5.34 -6.52
N VAL A 84 16.16 4.71 -6.86
CA VAL A 84 16.76 3.65 -6.06
C VAL A 84 18.20 3.45 -6.49
N ASP A 85 19.13 3.36 -5.52
CA ASP A 85 20.56 3.22 -5.81
C ASP A 85 21.02 4.30 -6.84
N ASP A 86 21.61 3.90 -7.97
CA ASP A 86 22.05 4.81 -9.04
C ASP A 86 20.96 5.13 -10.09
N ILE A 87 19.75 4.59 -9.92
CA ILE A 87 18.62 4.82 -10.83
C ILE A 87 17.81 6.01 -10.32
N ASP A 88 17.69 7.06 -11.15
CA ASP A 88 16.76 8.17 -10.96
C ASP A 88 16.11 8.49 -12.32
N VAL A 89 14.89 8.01 -12.53
CA VAL A 89 14.15 8.20 -13.77
C VAL A 89 12.86 8.94 -13.48
N THR A 90 12.60 9.97 -14.26
CA THR A 90 11.29 10.64 -14.34
C THR A 90 10.79 10.55 -15.77
N ALA A 91 9.55 10.12 -15.94
CA ALA A 91 8.89 10.05 -17.23
C ALA A 91 7.38 10.22 -17.10
N ASP A 92 6.74 10.63 -18.20
CA ASP A 92 5.30 10.70 -18.30
C ASP A 92 4.67 9.31 -18.54
N LEU A 93 3.35 9.30 -18.70
CA LEU A 93 2.57 8.11 -18.97
C LEU A 93 2.35 7.82 -20.47
N SER A 94 3.18 8.38 -21.35
CA SER A 94 3.22 8.00 -22.77
C SER A 94 3.81 6.59 -22.95
N ASP A 95 3.71 6.02 -24.15
CA ASP A 95 4.30 4.70 -24.43
C ASP A 95 5.82 4.69 -24.23
N GLU A 96 6.51 5.76 -24.66
CA GLU A 96 7.96 5.92 -24.46
C GLU A 96 8.30 6.09 -22.97
N GLY A 97 7.53 6.92 -22.25
CA GLY A 97 7.72 7.13 -20.81
C GLY A 97 7.52 5.84 -20.00
N ARG A 98 6.46 5.08 -20.31
CA ARG A 98 6.19 3.76 -19.71
C ARG A 98 7.30 2.76 -20.01
N ALA A 99 7.81 2.72 -21.24
CA ALA A 99 8.92 1.83 -21.60
C ALA A 99 10.17 2.15 -20.78
N ARG A 100 10.53 3.43 -20.64
CA ARG A 100 11.67 3.87 -19.81
C ARG A 100 11.49 3.49 -18.33
N LEU A 101 10.28 3.67 -17.77
CA LEU A 101 9.97 3.30 -16.39
C LEU A 101 10.06 1.77 -16.19
N SER A 102 9.50 0.98 -17.12
CA SER A 102 9.59 -0.48 -17.10
C SER A 102 11.02 -1.01 -17.22
N GLU A 103 11.83 -0.39 -18.07
CA GLU A 103 13.24 -0.73 -18.23
C GLU A 103 14.02 -0.43 -16.95
N ALA A 104 13.81 0.75 -16.33
CA ALA A 104 14.44 1.11 -15.08
C ALA A 104 14.10 0.13 -13.94
N VAL A 105 12.82 -0.24 -13.78
CA VAL A 105 12.42 -1.24 -12.77
C VAL A 105 13.03 -2.62 -13.07
N THR A 106 13.09 -3.01 -14.33
CA THR A 106 13.70 -4.29 -14.75
C THR A 106 15.20 -4.28 -14.46
N ALA A 107 15.90 -3.20 -14.81
CA ALA A 107 17.32 -3.01 -14.56
C ALA A 107 17.63 -3.07 -13.06
N TYR A 108 16.82 -2.39 -12.24
CA TYR A 108 16.89 -2.49 -10.79
C TYR A 108 16.74 -3.93 -10.31
N LEU A 109 15.62 -4.59 -10.63
CA LEU A 109 15.33 -5.93 -10.14
C LEU A 109 16.44 -6.95 -10.52
N ARG A 110 17.08 -6.79 -11.68
CA ARG A 110 18.22 -7.62 -12.10
C ARG A 110 19.46 -7.50 -11.22
N THR A 111 19.64 -6.41 -10.45
CA THR A 111 20.75 -6.26 -9.50
C THR A 111 20.44 -6.81 -8.11
N THR A 112 19.21 -7.25 -7.87
CA THR A 112 18.74 -7.64 -6.53
C THR A 112 18.63 -9.15 -6.35
N SER A 113 18.25 -9.59 -5.14
CA SER A 113 17.89 -10.98 -4.86
C SER A 113 16.70 -11.49 -5.68
N ASP A 114 15.88 -10.60 -6.24
CA ASP A 114 14.66 -10.95 -6.96
C ASP A 114 14.92 -11.24 -8.45
N ALA A 115 16.16 -11.05 -8.93
CA ALA A 115 16.52 -11.16 -10.35
C ALA A 115 16.06 -12.46 -11.02
N LYS A 116 16.21 -13.61 -10.34
CA LYS A 116 15.82 -14.93 -10.87
C LYS A 116 14.32 -15.06 -11.14
N LEU A 117 13.48 -14.26 -10.48
CA LEU A 117 12.04 -14.27 -10.70
C LEU A 117 11.67 -13.66 -12.06
N LEU A 118 12.54 -12.80 -12.63
CA LEU A 118 12.33 -12.19 -13.94
C LEU A 118 12.54 -13.17 -15.11
N ASP A 119 13.29 -14.25 -14.87
CA ASP A 119 13.63 -15.22 -15.92
C ASP A 119 12.51 -16.27 -16.12
N ALA A 120 11.45 -16.23 -15.32
CA ALA A 120 10.28 -17.07 -15.52
C ALA A 120 9.49 -16.65 -16.78
N ASP A 121 8.95 -17.64 -17.48
CA ASP A 121 8.15 -17.42 -18.68
C ASP A 121 6.97 -16.48 -18.40
N GLY A 122 6.75 -15.53 -19.31
CA GLY A 122 5.64 -14.58 -19.22
C GLY A 122 5.89 -13.35 -18.34
N ILE A 123 7.00 -13.25 -17.61
CA ILE A 123 7.28 -12.09 -16.74
C ILE A 123 7.71 -10.86 -17.53
N LEU A 124 8.72 -11.00 -18.39
CA LEU A 124 9.28 -9.90 -19.18
C LEU A 124 8.74 -9.86 -20.62
N PRO A 125 8.64 -8.66 -21.23
CA PRO A 125 8.91 -7.34 -20.64
C PRO A 125 7.82 -6.89 -19.66
N LEU A 126 8.22 -6.17 -18.61
CA LEU A 126 7.27 -5.50 -17.72
C LEU A 126 6.54 -4.38 -18.46
N GLY A 127 5.24 -4.21 -18.18
CA GLY A 127 4.45 -3.10 -18.71
C GLY A 127 3.87 -2.24 -17.59
N LEU A 128 4.08 -0.93 -17.63
CA LEU A 128 3.36 -0.01 -16.75
C LEU A 128 2.00 0.33 -17.36
N ILE A 129 0.92 -0.01 -16.67
CA ILE A 129 -0.46 0.27 -17.10
C ILE A 129 -1.21 1.13 -16.08
N GLY A 130 -2.33 1.73 -16.51
CA GLY A 130 -3.11 2.67 -15.70
C GLY A 130 -3.08 4.10 -16.23
N ASP A 131 -4.10 4.87 -15.91
CA ASP A 131 -4.28 6.26 -16.36
C ASP A 131 -3.69 7.29 -15.38
N GLY A 132 -3.20 6.85 -14.21
CA GLY A 132 -2.71 7.75 -13.16
C GLY A 132 -3.82 8.63 -12.56
N VAL A 133 -5.08 8.20 -12.65
CA VAL A 133 -6.25 8.90 -12.10
C VAL A 133 -7.16 7.90 -11.39
N THR A 134 -7.55 6.84 -12.08
CA THR A 134 -8.54 5.86 -11.62
C THR A 134 -7.89 4.81 -10.74
N ALA A 135 -8.29 4.77 -9.47
CA ALA A 135 -7.78 3.86 -8.45
C ALA A 135 -8.27 2.39 -8.63
N ARG A 136 -7.93 1.76 -9.75
CA ARG A 136 -8.47 0.44 -10.15
C ARG A 136 -7.61 -0.77 -9.77
N PHE A 137 -6.36 -0.57 -9.32
CA PHE A 137 -5.44 -1.69 -9.04
C PHE A 137 -5.40 -2.09 -7.56
N HIS A 138 -6.54 -2.04 -6.89
CA HIS A 138 -6.70 -2.54 -5.52
C HIS A 138 -6.70 -4.08 -5.49
N ASP A 139 -6.49 -4.64 -4.30
CA ASP A 139 -6.53 -6.09 -4.09
C ASP A 139 -7.96 -6.66 -4.16
N ARG A 140 -8.97 -5.81 -4.03
CA ARG A 140 -10.38 -6.17 -4.05
C ARG A 140 -11.14 -5.26 -5.03
N PRO A 141 -12.11 -5.79 -5.82
CA PRO A 141 -12.87 -4.98 -6.77
C PRO A 141 -13.60 -3.81 -6.14
N ARG A 142 -14.02 -3.94 -4.88
CA ARG A 142 -14.74 -2.89 -4.16
C ARG A 142 -13.87 -1.65 -3.89
N GLY A 143 -12.55 -1.80 -3.75
CA GLY A 143 -11.70 -0.74 -3.19
C GLY A 143 -12.01 -0.46 -1.71
N PHE A 144 -11.00 -0.06 -0.94
CA PHE A 144 -11.17 0.30 0.48
C PHE A 144 -10.07 1.28 0.86
N VAL A 145 -10.38 2.13 1.84
CA VAL A 145 -9.38 2.85 2.63
C VAL A 145 -8.93 1.92 3.76
N SER A 146 -7.65 1.91 4.09
CA SER A 146 -7.11 1.09 5.18
C SER A 146 -6.55 1.96 6.31
N LEU A 147 -6.77 1.52 7.54
CA LEU A 147 -6.33 2.19 8.76
C LEU A 147 -5.65 1.19 9.71
N HIS A 148 -4.62 1.61 10.43
CA HIS A 148 -4.13 0.88 11.61
C HIS A 148 -3.69 1.83 12.73
N GLY A 149 -3.62 1.30 13.95
CA GLY A 149 -3.08 2.02 15.10
C GLY A 149 -1.55 1.92 15.16
N ALA A 150 -0.87 3.04 15.38
CA ALA A 150 0.58 3.08 15.61
C ALA A 150 0.98 2.25 16.83
N ALA A 151 0.14 2.22 17.87
CA ALA A 151 0.35 1.41 19.07
C ALA A 151 0.38 -0.10 18.76
N SER A 152 -0.44 -0.58 17.82
CA SER A 152 -0.47 -1.98 17.39
C SER A 152 0.83 -2.38 16.67
N VAL A 153 1.37 -1.47 15.85
CA VAL A 153 2.66 -1.67 15.18
C VAL A 153 3.82 -1.65 16.16
N ALA A 154 3.80 -0.73 17.12
CA ALA A 154 4.79 -0.66 18.19
C ALA A 154 4.79 -1.93 19.06
N GLU A 155 3.61 -2.41 19.46
CA GLU A 155 3.50 -3.65 20.25
C GLU A 155 3.98 -4.87 19.45
N LEU A 156 3.57 -5.01 18.19
CA LEU A 156 4.10 -6.04 17.29
C LEU A 156 5.63 -5.99 17.18
N GLY A 157 6.20 -4.79 17.16
CA GLY A 157 7.64 -4.55 17.14
C GLY A 157 8.39 -5.10 18.34
N THR A 158 7.74 -5.22 19.51
CA THR A 158 8.37 -5.79 20.72
C THR A 158 8.58 -7.30 20.65
N ALA A 159 7.82 -7.99 19.78
CA ALA A 159 7.87 -9.43 19.60
C ALA A 159 8.81 -9.88 18.48
N VAL A 160 9.54 -8.96 17.84
CA VAL A 160 10.51 -9.28 16.79
C VAL A 160 11.82 -8.52 16.99
N PRO A 161 12.96 -9.11 16.58
CA PRO A 161 14.27 -8.46 16.73
C PRO A 161 14.50 -7.30 15.74
N ALA A 162 13.76 -7.29 14.63
CA ALA A 162 13.88 -6.26 13.59
C ALA A 162 12.87 -5.14 13.81
N PRO A 163 13.23 -3.86 13.59
CA PRO A 163 12.28 -2.76 13.65
C PRO A 163 11.07 -2.98 12.73
N VAL A 164 9.88 -2.72 13.27
CA VAL A 164 8.62 -2.78 12.53
C VAL A 164 8.16 -1.35 12.28
N ASP A 165 7.89 -1.05 11.02
CA ASP A 165 7.58 0.28 10.51
C ASP A 165 6.19 0.24 9.85
N ASP A 166 5.39 1.30 10.02
CA ASP A 166 4.04 1.41 9.49
C ASP A 166 3.97 1.18 7.97
N ARG A 167 5.03 1.55 7.23
CA ARG A 167 5.15 1.37 5.78
C ARG A 167 4.97 -0.09 5.36
N ARG A 168 5.30 -1.05 6.22
CA ARG A 168 5.12 -2.50 5.97
C ARG A 168 3.66 -2.87 5.76
N PHE A 169 2.74 -2.22 6.48
CA PHE A 169 1.31 -2.57 6.48
C PHE A 169 0.54 -1.93 5.34
N ARG A 170 1.16 -1.02 4.59
CA ARG A 170 0.56 -0.38 3.42
C ARG A 170 -0.83 0.21 3.67
N SER A 171 -1.03 0.78 4.85
CA SER A 171 -2.31 1.40 5.20
C SER A 171 -2.34 2.84 4.74
N ASN A 172 -3.50 3.35 4.36
CA ASN A 172 -3.63 4.75 3.98
C ASN A 172 -3.59 5.69 5.19
N ILE A 173 -4.04 5.22 6.35
CA ILE A 173 -4.17 6.00 7.58
C ILE A 173 -3.43 5.30 8.72
N VAL A 174 -2.59 6.05 9.44
CA VAL A 174 -2.03 5.65 10.73
C VAL A 174 -2.65 6.53 11.80
N VAL A 175 -3.16 5.91 12.86
CA VAL A 175 -3.73 6.66 14.00
C VAL A 175 -2.91 6.47 15.27
N GLY A 176 -2.71 7.58 15.97
CA GLY A 176 -2.11 7.62 17.29
C GLY A 176 -3.14 7.76 18.40
N GLY A 177 -2.69 7.57 19.65
CA GLY A 177 -3.53 7.78 20.83
C GLY A 177 -4.55 6.65 21.11
N THR A 178 -4.43 5.52 20.43
CA THR A 178 -5.15 4.27 20.75
C THR A 178 -4.31 3.39 21.67
N ALA A 179 -4.96 2.48 22.41
CA ALA A 179 -4.26 1.28 22.87
C ALA A 179 -3.93 0.39 21.66
N ALA A 180 -2.94 -0.48 21.81
CA ALA A 180 -2.65 -1.48 20.79
C ALA A 180 -3.87 -2.38 20.55
N TRP A 181 -4.09 -2.75 19.29
CA TRP A 181 -5.19 -3.56 18.77
C TRP A 181 -6.59 -2.96 18.91
N ALA A 182 -6.74 -1.79 19.55
CA ALA A 182 -8.03 -1.19 19.81
C ALA A 182 -8.82 -0.89 18.52
N GLU A 183 -8.14 -0.63 17.39
CA GLU A 183 -8.78 -0.43 16.11
C GLU A 183 -9.52 -1.68 15.59
N LEU A 184 -9.11 -2.87 16.00
CA LEU A 184 -9.77 -4.13 15.63
C LEU A 184 -11.13 -4.30 16.31
N GLU A 185 -11.33 -3.61 17.45
CA GLU A 185 -12.58 -3.64 18.21
C GLU A 185 -13.58 -2.57 17.78
N TRP A 186 -13.18 -1.63 16.92
CA TRP A 186 -14.10 -0.60 16.43
C TRP A 186 -15.23 -1.25 15.65
N ARG A 187 -16.46 -0.97 16.07
CA ARG A 187 -17.69 -1.45 15.45
C ARG A 187 -18.31 -0.33 14.65
N ASP A 188 -19.11 -0.72 13.66
CA ASP A 188 -20.01 0.13 12.89
C ASP A 188 -19.35 1.29 12.16
N ARG A 189 -19.03 2.41 12.84
CA ARG A 189 -18.55 3.63 12.19
C ARG A 189 -17.39 4.29 12.93
N VAL A 190 -16.59 5.05 12.18
CA VAL A 190 -15.55 5.92 12.72
C VAL A 190 -15.56 7.24 11.97
N ARG A 191 -15.49 8.36 12.71
CA ARG A 191 -15.29 9.69 12.13
C ARG A 191 -13.81 10.05 12.13
N ILE A 192 -13.32 10.58 11.02
CA ILE A 192 -11.96 11.12 10.88
C ILE A 192 -12.10 12.52 10.27
N GLY A 193 -11.82 13.55 11.07
CA GLY A 193 -12.15 14.92 10.69
C GLY A 193 -13.64 15.05 10.35
N ASP A 194 -13.95 15.49 9.13
CA ASP A 194 -15.32 15.64 8.65
C ASP A 194 -15.89 14.40 7.94
N VAL A 195 -15.08 13.34 7.74
CA VAL A 195 -15.48 12.15 6.99
C VAL A 195 -15.90 11.03 7.96
N VAL A 196 -17.09 10.47 7.74
CA VAL A 196 -17.57 9.29 8.48
C VAL A 196 -17.35 8.05 7.61
N PHE A 197 -16.74 7.02 8.19
CA PHE A 197 -16.52 5.73 7.55
C PHE A 197 -17.32 4.65 8.25
N GLU A 198 -17.82 3.70 7.46
CA GLU A 198 -18.24 2.38 7.94
C GLU A 198 -17.02 1.48 8.08
N VAL A 199 -16.89 0.87 9.26
CA VAL A 199 -15.87 -0.13 9.56
C VAL A 199 -16.32 -1.47 8.97
N GLN A 200 -15.51 -2.04 8.09
CA GLN A 200 -15.91 -3.22 7.33
C GLN A 200 -15.41 -4.52 7.97
N LYS A 201 -14.09 -4.68 8.04
CA LYS A 201 -13.45 -5.85 8.66
C LYS A 201 -11.96 -5.63 8.94
N PRO A 202 -11.38 -6.41 9.85
CA PRO A 202 -9.93 -6.53 10.00
C PRO A 202 -9.23 -6.88 8.68
N ILE A 203 -8.00 -6.38 8.51
CA ILE A 203 -7.16 -6.69 7.36
C ILE A 203 -6.27 -7.88 7.70
N GLU A 204 -6.60 -9.05 7.13
CA GLU A 204 -5.67 -10.17 7.05
C GLU A 204 -4.43 -9.77 6.23
N ARG A 205 -3.26 -9.83 6.86
CA ARG A 205 -1.99 -9.42 6.25
C ARG A 205 -1.38 -10.59 5.50
N CYS A 206 -0.82 -10.29 4.33
CA CYS A 206 -0.08 -11.27 3.54
C CYS A 206 1.44 -11.06 3.66
N ALA A 207 2.22 -11.92 3.02
CA ALA A 207 3.69 -11.91 3.09
C ALA A 207 4.35 -10.58 2.65
N ALA A 208 3.61 -9.64 2.08
CA ALA A 208 4.09 -8.29 1.78
C ALA A 208 4.61 -7.56 3.04
N ILE A 209 3.99 -7.76 4.20
CA ILE A 209 4.41 -7.06 5.43
C ILE A 209 5.80 -7.49 5.91
N THR A 210 6.29 -8.64 5.44
CA THR A 210 7.61 -9.15 5.82
C THR A 210 8.75 -8.44 5.08
N ALA A 211 8.48 -7.71 4.00
CA ALA A 211 9.48 -6.93 3.29
C ALA A 211 9.89 -5.70 4.12
N ASN A 212 11.17 -5.58 4.47
CA ASN A 212 11.71 -4.40 5.12
C ASN A 212 11.68 -3.20 4.17
N PRO A 213 11.12 -2.04 4.59
CA PRO A 213 10.98 -0.88 3.72
C PRO A 213 12.30 -0.22 3.31
N ASP A 214 13.38 -0.43 4.05
CA ASP A 214 14.68 0.20 3.78
C ASP A 214 15.66 -0.77 3.09
N THR A 215 15.57 -2.07 3.41
CA THR A 215 16.52 -3.09 2.90
C THR A 215 15.91 -4.03 1.87
N GLY A 216 14.58 -4.10 1.73
CA GLY A 216 13.92 -5.04 0.84
C GLY A 216 14.03 -6.53 1.25
N VAL A 217 14.68 -6.82 2.39
CA VAL A 217 14.87 -8.18 2.91
C VAL A 217 13.67 -8.61 3.73
N ARG A 218 13.39 -9.91 3.76
CA ARG A 218 12.42 -10.52 4.68
C ARG A 218 13.06 -10.78 6.04
N ASP A 219 12.99 -9.79 6.91
CA ASP A 219 13.72 -9.76 8.18
C ASP A 219 12.87 -10.06 9.42
N ALA A 220 11.55 -10.07 9.28
CA ALA A 220 10.62 -10.28 10.38
C ALA A 220 9.55 -11.33 10.04
N ARG A 221 9.31 -12.27 10.95
CA ARG A 221 8.28 -13.32 10.83
C ARG A 221 6.90 -12.82 11.29
N LEU A 222 6.52 -11.61 10.86
CA LEU A 222 5.35 -10.89 11.40
C LEU A 222 4.05 -11.69 11.33
N LEU A 223 3.80 -12.40 10.23
CA LEU A 223 2.58 -13.22 10.08
C LEU A 223 2.47 -14.30 11.17
N ARG A 224 3.59 -14.96 11.49
CA ARG A 224 3.61 -15.99 12.53
C ARG A 224 3.45 -15.37 13.90
N VAL A 225 4.13 -14.25 14.16
CA VAL A 225 4.09 -13.56 15.45
C VAL A 225 2.67 -13.10 15.78
N LEU A 226 1.94 -12.55 14.80
CA LEU A 226 0.54 -12.15 14.94
C LEU A 226 -0.36 -13.31 15.43
N THR A 227 -0.18 -14.53 14.91
CA THR A 227 -1.03 -15.66 15.29
C THR A 227 -0.53 -16.41 16.53
N THR A 228 0.78 -16.53 16.73
CA THR A 228 1.33 -17.35 17.82
C THR A 228 1.58 -16.59 19.11
N GLU A 229 2.02 -15.34 19.04
CA GLU A 229 2.37 -14.55 20.24
C GLU A 229 1.26 -13.59 20.64
N PHE A 230 0.57 -13.00 19.66
CA PHE A 230 -0.61 -12.16 19.91
C PHE A 230 -1.94 -12.93 19.88
N GLY A 231 -1.90 -14.24 19.60
CA GLY A 231 -3.06 -15.14 19.72
C GLY A 231 -4.21 -14.82 18.77
N GLN A 232 -3.95 -14.11 17.67
CA GLN A 232 -4.98 -13.82 16.69
C GLN A 232 -5.30 -15.07 15.85
N ASP A 233 -6.57 -15.31 15.57
CA ASP A 233 -7.00 -16.45 14.74
C ASP A 233 -6.38 -16.38 13.32
N GLU A 234 -6.26 -15.17 12.78
CA GLU A 234 -5.62 -14.87 11.50
C GLU A 234 -4.57 -13.76 11.69
N PRO A 235 -3.58 -13.61 10.79
CA PRO A 235 -2.55 -12.57 10.90
C PRO A 235 -3.11 -11.19 10.52
N THR A 236 -4.05 -10.68 11.31
CA THR A 236 -4.74 -9.41 11.12
C THR A 236 -3.97 -8.24 11.73
N LEU A 237 -4.06 -7.06 11.12
CA LEU A 237 -3.64 -5.80 11.76
C LEU A 237 -4.35 -4.67 11.03
N GLY A 238 -4.96 -3.73 11.73
CA GLY A 238 -5.74 -2.66 11.08
C GLY A 238 -7.04 -3.13 10.42
N ILE A 239 -7.79 -2.17 9.90
CA ILE A 239 -9.18 -2.31 9.44
C ILE A 239 -9.40 -1.69 8.06
N LEU A 240 -10.39 -2.22 7.34
CA LEU A 240 -10.90 -1.66 6.09
C LEU A 240 -12.06 -0.72 6.37
N LEU A 241 -12.08 0.39 5.66
CA LEU A 241 -13.05 1.46 5.78
C LEU A 241 -13.68 1.77 4.43
N LEU A 242 -14.97 2.11 4.45
CA LEU A 242 -15.69 2.73 3.34
C LEU A 242 -16.33 4.02 3.84
N PRO A 243 -16.39 5.10 3.06
CA PRO A 243 -17.15 6.29 3.46
C PRO A 243 -18.62 5.90 3.62
N ALA A 244 -19.23 6.33 4.73
CA ALA A 244 -20.63 6.07 5.04
C ALA A 244 -21.58 6.94 4.22
N ASP A 245 -21.15 8.17 3.93
CA ASP A 245 -21.89 9.16 3.15
C ASP A 245 -21.05 9.58 1.92
N ARG A 246 -20.87 10.90 1.73
CA ARG A 246 -19.98 11.43 0.69
C ARG A 246 -18.53 11.22 1.07
N GLY A 247 -17.69 11.15 0.05
CA GLY A 247 -16.25 11.30 0.20
C GLY A 247 -15.87 12.66 0.81
N GLY A 248 -14.58 12.89 1.02
CA GLY A 248 -14.11 14.13 1.62
C GLY A 248 -12.60 14.15 1.76
N THR A 249 -12.07 15.22 2.35
CA THR A 249 -10.63 15.34 2.59
C THR A 249 -10.34 15.09 4.06
N ILE A 250 -9.45 14.14 4.35
CA ILE A 250 -8.86 13.94 5.68
C ILE A 250 -7.43 14.48 5.69
N ARG A 251 -6.96 14.93 6.85
CA ARG A 251 -5.64 15.54 7.06
C ARG A 251 -4.91 14.92 8.23
N THR A 252 -3.59 15.01 8.19
CA THR A 252 -2.76 14.72 9.36
C THR A 252 -3.16 15.63 10.52
N GLY A 253 -3.28 15.06 11.73
CA GLY A 253 -3.73 15.76 12.93
C GLY A 253 -5.25 15.80 13.15
N ASP A 254 -6.05 15.38 12.16
CA ASP A 254 -7.50 15.26 12.30
C ASP A 254 -7.85 14.35 13.50
N GLU A 255 -8.87 14.73 14.25
CA GLU A 255 -9.40 13.91 15.33
C GLU A 255 -10.09 12.67 14.76
N VAL A 256 -9.91 11.55 15.46
CA VAL A 256 -10.53 10.27 15.13
C VAL A 256 -11.47 9.90 16.27
N THR A 257 -12.74 9.64 15.94
CA THR A 257 -13.78 9.30 16.91
C THR A 257 -14.50 8.03 16.46
N PRO A 258 -14.25 6.88 17.09
CA PRO A 258 -15.08 5.70 16.93
C PRO A 258 -16.53 6.04 17.34
N LEU A 259 -17.49 5.71 16.48
CA LEU A 259 -18.90 5.96 16.70
C LEU A 259 -19.52 4.61 17.04
N ALA A 260 -19.97 4.49 18.29
CA ALA A 260 -20.62 3.29 18.82
C ALA A 260 -21.92 2.95 18.06
#